data_AF-A0A370EQD5-F1
#
_entry.id   AF-A0A370EQD5-F1
#
_cell.length_a   1.000
_cell.length_b   1.000
_cell.length_c   1.000
_cell.angle_alpha   90.00
_cell.angle_beta   90.00
_cell.angle_gamma   90.00
#
_symmetry.space_group_name_H-M   'P 1'
#
loop_
_entity.id
_entity.type
_entity.pdbx_description
1 polymer ?
#
loop_
_entity_poly.entity_id
_entity_poly.type
_entity_poly.pdbx_seq_one_letter_code
_entity_poly.pdbx_strand_id
1 'polypeptide(L)'
;MKNILHLNYFFVGTPIALALLGFIYNPLWFIAAIIPIFTGFFQVIWAICLFIQKDFKDVFLSIYFIVTILFFLLWINTSWQWIWALPPLLAIYLTAILFVEAKNENHEPNHP
;
A
#
# COMPACT_ATOMS: atom_id res chain seq x y z
N MET A 1 11.68 1.34 -10.78
CA MET A 1 10.69 1.07 -9.70
C MET A 1 10.10 -0.36 -9.59
N LYS A 2 10.64 -1.37 -10.30
CA LYS A 2 10.07 -2.73 -10.37
C LYS A 2 10.14 -3.55 -9.06
N ASN A 3 11.13 -3.32 -8.21
CA ASN A 3 11.27 -4.03 -6.94
C ASN A 3 10.21 -3.60 -5.92
N ILE A 4 9.90 -2.31 -5.88
CA ILE A 4 8.86 -1.73 -4.99
C ILE A 4 7.48 -2.26 -5.40
N LEU A 5 7.22 -2.37 -6.71
CA LEU A 5 5.99 -2.96 -7.24
C LEU A 5 5.81 -4.43 -6.81
N HIS A 6 6.85 -5.26 -6.95
CA HIS A 6 6.82 -6.66 -6.48
C HIS A 6 6.60 -6.77 -4.97
N LEU A 7 7.27 -5.91 -4.20
CA LEU A 7 7.10 -5.86 -2.75
C LEU A 7 5.66 -5.48 -2.38
N ASN A 8 5.07 -4.50 -3.05
CA ASN A 8 3.69 -4.10 -2.83
C ASN A 8 2.69 -5.22 -3.17
N TYR A 9 2.91 -5.95 -4.27
CA TYR A 9 2.11 -7.14 -4.58
C TYR A 9 2.21 -8.23 -3.52
N PHE A 10 3.40 -8.49 -3.00
CA PHE A 10 3.59 -9.43 -1.90
C PHE A 10 2.81 -9.00 -0.65
N PHE A 11 2.88 -7.71 -0.32
CA PHE A 11 2.21 -7.10 0.81
C PHE A 11 0.67 -7.08 0.69
N VAL A 12 0.13 -6.94 -0.52
CA VAL A 12 -1.31 -7.06 -0.80
C VAL A 12 -1.76 -8.52 -0.81
N GLY A 13 -0.98 -9.40 -1.45
CA GLY A 13 -1.35 -10.79 -1.66
C GLY A 13 -1.29 -11.64 -0.39
N THR A 14 -0.31 -11.38 0.48
CA THR A 14 -0.09 -12.17 1.70
C THR A 14 -1.28 -12.14 2.67
N PRO A 15 -1.85 -10.97 3.04
CA PRO A 15 -3.04 -10.93 3.89
C PRO A 15 -4.26 -11.60 3.25
N ILE A 16 -4.46 -11.45 1.94
CA ILE A 16 -5.59 -12.07 1.22
C ILE A 16 -5.46 -13.60 1.26
N ALA A 17 -4.27 -14.12 0.96
CA ALA A 17 -4.00 -15.56 1.02
C ALA A 17 -4.17 -16.12 2.45
N LEU A 18 -3.69 -15.39 3.46
CA LEU A 18 -3.85 -15.79 4.86
C LEU A 18 -5.31 -15.73 5.34
N ALA A 19 -6.08 -14.74 4.90
CA ALA A 19 -7.51 -14.64 5.20
C ALA A 19 -8.28 -15.82 4.59
N LEU A 20 -7.97 -16.21 3.35
CA LEU A 20 -8.55 -17.40 2.70
C LEU A 20 -8.18 -18.69 3.44
N LEU A 21 -6.93 -18.84 3.90
CA LEU A 21 -6.50 -19.98 4.72
C LEU A 21 -7.11 -19.97 6.12
N GLY A 22 -7.48 -18.81 6.65
CA GLY A 22 -8.24 -18.65 7.89
C GLY A 22 -9.55 -19.43 7.90
N PHE A 23 -10.25 -19.53 6.77
CA PHE A 23 -11.47 -20.34 6.67
C PHE A 23 -11.25 -21.83 6.98
N ILE A 24 -10.01 -22.32 6.82
CA ILE A 24 -9.63 -23.71 7.09
C ILE A 24 -9.03 -23.83 8.50
N TYR A 25 -8.25 -22.84 8.95
CA TYR A 25 -7.62 -22.83 10.27
C TYR A 25 -7.95 -21.55 11.04
N ASN A 26 -8.84 -21.69 12.02
CA ASN A 26 -9.33 -20.60 12.88
C ASN A 26 -8.25 -19.65 13.45
N PRO A 27 -7.08 -20.11 13.96
CA PRO A 27 -6.04 -19.20 14.48
C PRO A 27 -5.38 -18.31 13.41
N LEU A 28 -5.46 -18.65 12.12
CA LEU A 28 -4.90 -17.83 11.05
C LEU A 28 -5.68 -16.52 10.83
N TRP A 29 -6.93 -16.42 11.29
CA TRP A 29 -7.70 -15.17 11.22
C TRP A 29 -7.04 -14.04 12.00
N PHE A 30 -6.50 -14.34 13.18
CA PHE A 30 -5.83 -13.34 14.02
C PHE A 30 -4.52 -12.86 13.37
N ILE A 31 -3.77 -13.80 12.78
CA ILE A 31 -2.54 -13.48 12.04
C ILE A 31 -2.87 -12.65 10.79
N ALA A 32 -3.92 -13.04 10.05
CA ALA A 32 -4.40 -12.31 8.87
C ALA A 32 -4.90 -10.90 9.19
N ALA A 33 -5.35 -10.64 10.42
CA ALA A 33 -5.75 -9.29 10.87
C ALA A 33 -4.55 -8.41 11.27
N ILE A 34 -3.46 -9.01 11.77
CA ILE A 34 -2.25 -8.27 12.19
C ILE A 34 -1.34 -7.92 11.01
N ILE A 35 -1.16 -8.84 10.05
CA ILE A 35 -0.27 -8.61 8.88
C ILE A 35 -0.61 -7.29 8.15
N PRO A 36 -1.88 -6.95 7.83
CA PRO A 36 -2.26 -5.70 7.18
C PRO A 36 -1.77 -4.43 7.88
N ILE A 37 -1.61 -4.46 9.21
CA ILE A 37 -1.11 -3.30 9.97
C ILE A 37 0.37 -3.06 9.64
N PHE A 38 1.17 -4.13 9.64
CA PHE A 38 2.58 -4.06 9.22
C PHE A 38 2.70 -3.70 7.75
N THR A 39 1.86 -4.29 6.90
CA THR A 39 1.75 -3.96 5.48
C THR A 39 1.50 -2.47 5.26
N GLY A 40 0.51 -1.90 5.94
CA GLY A 40 0.17 -0.48 5.85
C GLY A 40 1.32 0.41 6.32
N PHE A 41 2.01 0.02 7.41
CA PHE A 41 3.18 0.74 7.89
C PHE A 41 4.33 0.75 6.88
N PHE A 42 4.63 -0.41 6.26
CA PHE A 42 5.61 -0.48 5.18
C PHE A 42 5.22 0.38 3.98
N GLN A 43 3.94 0.37 3.60
CA GLN A 43 3.43 1.20 2.50
C GLN A 43 3.59 2.70 2.78
N VAL A 44 3.37 3.14 4.01
CA VAL A 44 3.63 4.53 4.42
C VAL A 44 5.10 4.88 4.24
N ILE A 45 6.02 4.07 4.78
CA ILE A 45 7.46 4.32 4.68
C ILE A 45 7.89 4.42 3.22
N TRP A 46 7.43 3.50 2.38
CA TRP A 46 7.76 3.51 0.95
C TRP A 46 7.19 4.72 0.23
N ALA A 47 5.96 5.11 0.56
CA ALA A 47 5.39 6.32 -0.01
C ALA A 47 6.11 7.58 0.44
N ILE A 48 6.55 7.70 1.70
CA ILE A 48 7.43 8.79 2.17
C ILE A 48 8.70 8.82 1.31
N CYS A 49 9.34 7.66 1.12
CA CYS A 49 10.60 7.56 0.39
C CYS A 49 10.44 7.98 -1.08
N LEU A 50 9.36 7.54 -1.74
CA LEU A 50 8.98 7.97 -3.09
C LEU A 50 8.65 9.47 -3.15
N PHE A 51 7.99 10.00 -2.12
CA PHE A 51 7.59 11.40 -2.05
C PHE A 51 8.80 12.34 -1.99
N ILE A 52 9.83 11.94 -1.22
CA ILE A 52 11.10 12.65 -1.10
C ILE A 52 11.92 12.53 -2.40
N GLN A 53 11.97 11.34 -3.02
CA GLN A 53 12.73 11.14 -4.27
C GLN A 53 12.16 11.91 -5.47
N LYS A 54 10.84 12.16 -5.49
CA LYS A 54 10.10 12.80 -6.60
C LYS A 54 9.95 14.32 -6.45
N ASP A 55 10.61 14.92 -5.46
CA ASP A 55 10.64 16.37 -5.24
C ASP A 55 9.24 17.00 -5.21
N PHE A 56 8.28 16.30 -4.59
CA PHE A 56 6.92 16.79 -4.33
C PHE A 56 6.07 17.18 -5.55
N LYS A 57 6.49 16.82 -6.79
CA LYS A 57 5.76 17.23 -8.00
C LYS A 57 4.55 16.36 -8.36
N ASP A 58 4.49 15.14 -7.84
CA ASP A 58 3.41 14.22 -8.19
C ASP A 58 2.17 14.39 -7.28
N VAL A 59 1.10 14.91 -7.88
CA VAL A 59 -0.20 15.13 -7.23
C VAL A 59 -0.82 13.82 -6.75
N PHE A 60 -0.67 12.72 -7.50
CA PHE A 60 -1.25 11.42 -7.14
C PHE A 60 -0.58 10.84 -5.90
N LEU A 61 0.74 10.97 -5.82
CA LEU A 61 1.53 10.54 -4.66
C LEU A 61 1.21 11.39 -3.42
N SER A 62 0.96 12.69 -3.60
CA SER A 62 0.52 13.60 -2.54
C SER A 62 -0.85 13.20 -1.98
N ILE A 63 -1.81 12.91 -2.86
CA ILE A 63 -3.15 12.43 -2.47
C ILE A 63 -3.04 11.12 -1.69
N TYR A 64 -2.25 10.17 -2.20
CA TYR A 64 -1.99 8.92 -1.48
C TYR A 64 -1.48 9.18 -0.07
N PHE A 65 -0.51 10.08 0.07
CA PHE A 65 0.11 10.40 1.35
C PHE A 65 -0.90 10.99 2.36
N ILE A 66 -1.70 11.97 1.92
CA ILE A 66 -2.72 12.61 2.75
C ILE A 66 -3.78 11.59 3.18
N VAL A 67 -4.27 10.76 2.24
CA VAL A 67 -5.27 9.72 2.53
C VAL A 67 -4.71 8.68 3.50
N THR A 68 -3.43 8.35 3.39
CA THR A 68 -2.74 7.42 4.30
C THR A 68 -2.66 7.98 5.72
N ILE A 69 -2.27 9.24 5.88
CA ILE A 69 -2.26 9.90 7.21
C ILE A 69 -3.68 9.95 7.78
N LEU A 70 -4.67 10.32 6.95
CA LEU A 70 -6.06 10.39 7.36
C LEU A 70 -6.57 9.02 7.82
N PHE A 71 -6.16 7.93 7.14
CA PHE A 71 -6.48 6.57 7.54
C PHE A 71 -5.96 6.25 8.95
N PHE A 72 -4.68 6.53 9.25
CA PHE A 72 -4.13 6.26 10.58
C PHE A 72 -4.82 7.10 11.67
N LEU A 73 -5.18 8.36 11.37
CA LEU A 73 -5.94 9.22 12.29
C LEU A 73 -7.35 8.68 12.54
N LEU A 74 -8.05 8.24 11.49
CA LEU A 74 -9.38 7.62 11.60
C LEU A 74 -9.32 6.28 12.34
N TRP A 75 -8.29 5.48 12.10
CA TRP A 75 -8.09 4.19 12.75
C TRP A 75 -8.01 4.30 14.27
N ILE A 76 -7.37 5.35 14.79
CA ILE A 76 -7.28 5.62 16.23
C ILE A 76 -8.63 6.12 16.82
N ASN A 77 -9.46 6.78 16.01
CA ASN A 77 -10.63 7.55 16.51
C ASN A 77 -12.01 6.95 16.15
N THR A 78 -12.09 5.85 15.40
CA THR A 78 -13.37 5.31 14.88
C THR A 78 -13.53 3.82 15.08
N SER A 79 -14.79 3.36 15.10
CA SER A 79 -15.14 1.95 15.19
C SER A 79 -14.58 1.15 14.02
N TRP A 80 -14.04 -0.02 14.30
CA TRP A 80 -13.16 -0.73 13.39
C TRP A 80 -13.90 -1.31 12.17
N GLN A 81 -15.23 -1.41 12.18
CA GLN A 81 -16.03 -2.18 11.20
C GLN A 81 -15.75 -1.85 9.72
N TRP A 82 -15.62 -0.57 9.35
CA TRP A 82 -15.42 -0.15 7.95
C TRP A 82 -13.97 0.18 7.61
N ILE A 83 -13.13 0.38 8.61
CA ILE A 83 -11.75 0.83 8.43
C ILE A 83 -10.88 -0.28 7.81
N TRP A 84 -11.23 -1.55 7.99
CA TRP A 84 -10.48 -2.68 7.41
C TRP A 84 -10.47 -2.71 5.87
N ALA A 85 -11.41 -2.04 5.22
CA ALA A 85 -11.45 -1.96 3.76
C ALA A 85 -10.50 -0.90 3.18
N LEU A 86 -10.07 0.09 3.98
CA LEU A 86 -9.18 1.15 3.52
C LEU A 86 -7.76 0.66 3.17
N PRO A 87 -7.06 -0.14 3.99
CA PRO A 87 -5.68 -0.57 3.69
C PRO A 87 -5.56 -1.29 2.34
N PRO A 88 -6.42 -2.26 1.99
CA PRO A 88 -6.40 -2.87 0.66
C PRO A 88 -6.63 -1.85 -0.46
N LEU A 89 -7.55 -0.89 -0.26
CA LEU A 89 -7.86 0.13 -1.25
C LEU A 89 -6.65 1.07 -1.50
N LEU A 90 -5.99 1.51 -0.43
CA LEU A 90 -4.77 2.30 -0.49
C LEU A 90 -3.65 1.52 -1.20
N ALA A 91 -3.50 0.23 -0.89
CA ALA A 91 -2.51 -0.62 -1.50
C ALA A 91 -2.69 -0.76 -3.03
N ILE A 92 -3.94 -0.88 -3.48
CA ILE A 92 -4.32 -0.90 -4.90
C ILE A 92 -3.99 0.45 -5.55
N TYR A 93 -4.33 1.57 -4.89
CA TYR A 93 -4.02 2.90 -5.40
C TYR A 93 -2.51 3.14 -5.57
N LEU A 94 -1.71 2.73 -4.57
CA LEU A 94 -0.25 2.78 -4.66
C LEU A 94 0.29 1.91 -5.81
N THR A 95 -0.30 0.73 -6.03
CA THR A 95 0.04 -0.13 -7.17
C THR A 95 -0.21 0.56 -8.50
N ALA A 96 -1.35 1.25 -8.63
CA ALA A 96 -1.69 1.97 -9.85
C ALA A 96 -0.69 3.11 -10.14
N ILE A 97 -0.31 3.89 -9.12
CA ILE A 97 0.72 4.94 -9.24
C ILE A 97 2.04 4.32 -9.68
N LEU A 98 2.50 3.27 -8.99
CA LEU A 98 3.76 2.60 -9.31
C LEU A 98 3.78 1.97 -10.71
N PHE A 99 2.64 1.47 -11.19
CA PHE A 99 2.51 0.89 -12.52
C PHE A 99 2.61 1.95 -13.62
N VAL A 100 1.88 3.05 -13.48
CA VAL A 100 1.94 4.19 -14.42
C VAL A 100 3.36 4.74 -14.45
N GLU A 101 3.95 4.90 -13.28
CA GLU A 101 5.30 5.44 -13.17
C GLU A 101 6.37 4.49 -13.76
N ALA A 102 6.31 3.20 -13.44
CA ALA A 102 7.20 2.21 -14.05
C ALA A 102 7.04 2.15 -15.57
N LYS A 103 5.84 2.41 -16.11
CA LYS A 103 5.63 2.49 -17.56
C LYS A 103 6.31 3.73 -18.16
N ASN A 104 6.20 4.88 -17.49
CA ASN A 104 6.84 6.14 -17.91
C ASN A 104 8.38 6.03 -17.90
N GLU A 105 8.96 5.39 -16.87
CA GLU A 105 10.42 5.11 -16.82
C GLU A 105 10.91 4.28 -18.04
N ASN A 106 10.09 3.39 -18.59
CA ASN A 106 10.48 2.59 -19.76
C ASN A 106 10.26 3.34 -21.10
N HIS A 107 9.64 4.52 -21.09
CA HIS A 107 9.34 5.33 -22.29
C HIS A 107 10.20 6.59 -22.41
N GLU A 108 10.93 7.00 -21.37
CA GLU A 108 12.03 7.94 -21.53
C GLU A 108 13.24 7.18 -22.12
N PRO A 109 13.60 7.40 -23.40
CA PRO A 109 14.88 6.89 -23.89
C PRO A 109 15.96 7.55 -23.05
N ASN A 110 16.87 6.74 -22.49
CA ASN A 110 18.09 7.19 -21.84
C ASN A 110 18.71 8.32 -22.67
N HIS A 111 18.51 9.58 -22.25
CA HIS A 111 19.22 10.68 -22.85
C HIS A 111 20.60 10.69 -22.18
N PRO A 112 21.68 10.45 -22.97
CA PRO A 112 23.05 10.45 -22.48
C PRO A 112 23.49 11.84 -21.99
#